data_AF-A0A7W2NCQ8-F1
#
_entry.id   AF-A0A7W2NCQ8-F1
#
_cell.length_a   1.000
_cell.length_b   1.000
_cell.length_c   1.000
_cell.angle_alpha   90.00
_cell.angle_beta   90.00
_cell.angle_gamma   90.00
#
_symmetry.space_group_name_H-M   'P 1'
#
loop_
_entity.id
_entity.type
_entity.pdbx_description
1 polymer ?
#
loop_
_entity_poly.entity_id
_entity_poly.type
_entity_poly.pdbx_seq_one_letter_code
_entity_poly.pdbx_strand_id
1 'polypeptide(L)' 'MKLYEVMILTIQVKIFNLIISVIPAYFLWNWIIPDIFPLPEIGLLQMTGLIILIQCIISKGFFSVNTDTV' A
#
# COMPACT_ATOMS: atom_id res chain seq x y z
N MET A 1 23.36 11.11 -6.31
CA MET A 1 22.75 9.88 -6.84
C MET A 1 22.13 10.18 -8.18
N LYS A 2 22.33 9.33 -9.18
CA LYS A 2 21.68 9.52 -10.49
C LYS A 2 20.19 9.16 -10.37
N LEU A 3 19.35 9.79 -11.19
CA LEU A 3 17.88 9.62 -11.15
C LEU A 3 17.47 8.13 -11.21
N TYR A 4 18.16 7.32 -12.02
CA TYR A 4 17.86 5.90 -12.15
C TYR A 4 18.13 5.10 -10.86
N GLU A 5 19.13 5.48 -10.06
CA GLU A 5 19.47 4.79 -8.80
C GLU A 5 18.37 5.00 -7.77
N VAL A 6 17.86 6.24 -7.70
CA VAL A 6 16.75 6.60 -6.82
C VAL A 6 15.46 5.88 -7.24
N MET A 7 15.19 5.78 -8.55
CA MET A 7 14.02 5.06 -9.06
C MET A 7 14.06 3.57 -8.71
N ILE A 8 15.19 2.89 -8.93
CA ILE A 8 15.36 1.46 -8.63
C ILE A 8 15.12 1.19 -7.14
N LEU A 9 15.72 2.01 -6.27
CA LEU A 9 15.57 1.88 -4.82
C LEU A 9 14.13 2.15 -4.36
N THR A 10 13.49 3.18 -4.92
CA THR A 10 12.10 3.55 -4.57
C THR A 10 11.11 2.45 -4.97
N ILE A 11 11.30 1.81 -6.13
CA ILE A 11 10.43 0.73 -6.60
C ILE A 11 10.49 -0.46 -5.64
N GLN A 12 11.69 -0.89 -5.23
CA GLN A 12 11.87 -2.01 -4.31
C GLN A 12 11.23 -1.72 -2.94
N VAL A 13 11.43 -0.52 -2.40
CA VAL A 13 10.82 -0.09 -1.13
C VAL A 13 9.29 -0.08 -1.23
N LYS A 14 8.73 0.41 -2.34
CA LYS A 14 7.27 0.40 -2.56
C LYS A 14 6.69 -1.00 -2.62
N ILE A 15 7.34 -1.93 -3.32
CA ILE A 15 6.90 -3.32 -3.42
C ILE A 15 6.95 -3.99 -2.04
N PHE A 16 8.03 -3.77 -1.29
CA PHE A 16 8.15 -4.33 0.06
C PHE A 16 7.09 -3.81 1.01
N ASN A 17 6.84 -2.49 1.00
CA ASN A 17 5.77 -1.87 1.77
C ASN A 17 4.39 -2.38 1.38
N LEU A 18 4.15 -2.62 0.08
CA LEU A 18 2.89 -3.20 -0.39
C LEU A 18 2.67 -4.59 0.22
N ILE A 19 3.66 -5.48 0.11
CA ILE A 19 3.55 -6.86 0.61
C ILE A 19 3.29 -6.87 2.12
N ILE A 20 4.03 -6.05 2.88
CA ILE A 20 3.85 -5.94 4.33
C ILE A 20 2.47 -5.38 4.67
N SER A 21 1.98 -4.38 3.91
CA SER A 21 0.68 -3.75 4.18
C SER A 21 -0.51 -4.65 3.83
N VAL A 22 -0.38 -5.54 2.85
CA VAL A 22 -1.48 -6.42 2.41
C VAL A 22 -1.92 -7.38 3.52
N ILE A 23 -0.97 -7.96 4.25
CA ILE A 23 -1.25 -8.97 5.29
C ILE A 23 -2.17 -8.42 6.40
N PRO A 24 -1.79 -7.37 7.15
CA PRO A 24 -2.62 -6.86 8.24
C PRO A 24 -3.93 -6.29 7.71
N ALA A 25 -3.93 -5.67 6.54
CA ALA A 25 -5.13 -5.08 5.97
C ALA A 25 -6.14 -6.15 5.51
N TYR A 26 -5.67 -7.28 4.98
CA TYR A 26 -6.50 -8.46 4.66
C TYR A 26 -7.16 -9.03 5.91
N PHE A 27 -6.38 -9.23 6.99
CA PHE A 27 -6.92 -9.74 8.25
C PHE A 27 -7.94 -8.77 8.86
N LEU A 28 -7.62 -7.47 8.87
CA LEU A 28 -8.51 -6.45 9.41
C LEU A 28 -9.81 -6.36 8.61
N TRP A 29 -9.72 -6.43 7.28
CA TRP A 29 -10.90 -6.45 6.43
C TRP A 29 -11.79 -7.64 6.76
N ASN A 30 -11.27 -8.86 6.60
CA ASN A 30 -12.08 -10.07 6.79
C ASN A 30 -12.56 -10.26 8.23
N TRP A 31 -11.91 -9.61 9.21
CA TRP A 31 -12.34 -9.69 10.60
C TRP A 31 -13.38 -8.64 11.00
N ILE A 32 -13.29 -7.41 10.49
CA ILE A 32 -14.12 -6.29 11.00
C ILE A 32 -15.20 -5.88 10.00
N ILE A 33 -14.87 -5.88 8.70
CA ILE A 33 -15.71 -5.26 7.68
C ILE A 33 -16.97 -6.07 7.36
N PRO A 34 -16.92 -7.41 7.23
CA PRO A 34 -18.11 -8.24 7.09
C PRO A 34 -19.10 -8.09 8.26
N ASP A 35 -18.59 -7.99 9.49
CA ASP A 35 -19.42 -7.91 10.69
C ASP A 35 -20.15 -6.57 10.82
N ILE A 36 -19.50 -5.46 10.44
CA ILE A 36 -20.06 -4.11 10.59
C ILE A 36 -20.88 -3.68 9.36
N PHE A 37 -20.44 -4.03 8.14
CA PHE A 37 -20.97 -3.48 6.88
C PHE A 37 -21.61 -4.51 5.94
N PRO A 38 -22.02 -5.69 6.45
CA PRO A 38 -22.35 -6.89 5.67
C PRO A 38 -21.64 -7.07 4.31
N LEU A 39 -20.35 -6.71 4.24
CA LEU A 39 -19.57 -6.80 3.02
C LEU A 39 -18.96 -8.20 2.87
N PRO A 40 -18.72 -8.68 1.63
CA PRO A 40 -18.10 -9.97 1.41
C PRO A 40 -16.65 -9.99 1.91
N GLU A 41 -16.23 -11.17 2.36
CA GLU A 41 -14.81 -11.47 2.56
C GLU A 41 -14.06 -11.39 1.23
N ILE A 42 -12.82 -10.92 1.29
CA ILE A 42 -11.96 -10.74 0.12
C ILE A 42 -10.70 -11.60 0.26
N GLY A 43 -10.22 -12.14 -0.85
CA GLY A 43 -8.96 -12.86 -0.95
C GLY A 43 -7.74 -11.93 -0.93
N LEU A 44 -6.54 -12.49 -0.72
CA LEU A 44 -5.28 -11.73 -0.69
C LEU A 44 -5.02 -10.94 -1.98
N LEU A 45 -5.35 -11.52 -3.14
CA LEU A 45 -5.16 -10.86 -4.44
C LEU A 45 -6.12 -9.67 -4.61
N GLN A 46 -7.36 -9.82 -4.14
CA GLN A 46 -8.36 -8.75 -4.17
C GLN A 46 -7.94 -7.59 -3.24
N MET A 47 -7.44 -7.91 -2.04
CA MET A 47 -6.91 -6.90 -1.13
C MET A 47 -5.69 -6.18 -1.69
N THR A 48 -4.80 -6.91 -2.37
CA THR A 48 -3.63 -6.32 -3.06
C THR A 48 -4.08 -5.35 -4.15
N GLY A 49 -5.04 -5.76 -5.00
CA GLY A 49 -5.60 -4.89 -6.03
C GLY A 49 -6.27 -3.64 -5.45
N LEU A 50 -7.00 -3.79 -4.34
CA LEU A 50 -7.67 -2.70 -3.65
C LEU A 50 -6.68 -1.68 -3.08
N ILE A 51 -5.60 -2.15 -2.44
CA ILE A 51 -4.52 -1.28 -1.95
C ILE A 51 -3.82 -0.55 -3.10
N ILE A 52 -3.58 -1.22 -4.23
CA ILE A 52 -2.98 -0.59 -5.42
C ILE A 52 -3.92 0.50 -5.97
N LEU A 53 -5.20 0.20 -6.12
CA LEU A 53 -6.20 1.16 -6.59
C LEU A 53 -6.28 2.39 -5.66
N ILE A 54 -6.29 2.17 -4.34
CA ILE A 54 -6.26 3.25 -3.36
C ILE A 54 -4.98 4.09 -3.51
N GLN A 55 -3.82 3.47 -3.72
CA GLN A 55 -2.56 4.21 -3.95
C GLN A 55 -2.56 4.97 -5.28
N CYS A 56 -3.24 4.48 -6.32
CA CYS A 56 -3.39 5.19 -7.58
C CYS A 56 -4.32 6.41 -7.44
N ILE A 57 -5.40 6.28 -6.66
CA ILE A 57 -6.37 7.37 -6.41
C ILE A 57 -5.77 8.40 -5.46
N ILE A 58 -5.13 7.94 -4.39
CA ILE A 58 -4.51 8.78 -3.37
C ILE A 58 -3.05 8.99 -3.79
N SER A 59 -2.81 9.98 -4.65
CA SER A 59 -1.47 10.40 -5.12
C SER A 59 -0.55 10.97 -4.02
N LYS A 60 -0.90 10.81 -2.75
CA LYS A 60 0.00 11.07 -1.61
C LYS A 60 0.67 9.75 -1.25
N GLY A 61 1.94 9.59 -1.60
CA GLY A 61 2.75 8.50 -1.08
C GLY A 61 2.75 8.51 0.45
N PHE A 62 2.72 7.33 1.07
CA PHE A 62 2.79 7.17 2.55
C PHE A 62 4.03 7.82 3.18
N PHE A 63 5.09 8.07 2.40
CA PHE A 63 6.30 8.75 2.85
C PHE A 63 6.53 10.02 2.02
N SER A 64 6.41 11.17 2.70
CA SER A 64 6.95 12.45 2.25
C SER A 64 8.42 12.49 2.65
N VAL A 65 9.33 12.51 1.67
CA VAL A 65 10.74 12.82 1.93
C VAL A 65 10.84 14.34 2.02
N ASN A 66 10.94 14.89 3.24
CA ASN A 66 11.24 16.30 3.44
C ASN A 66 12.68 16.57 2.98
N THR A 67 12.83 17.45 1.98
CA THR A 67 14.14 17.89 1.46
C THR A 67 14.60 19.21 2.08
N ASP A 68 13.99 19.65 3.18
CA ASP A 68 14.19 20.99 3.75
C ASP A 68 15.44 21.14 4.64
N THR A 69 16.35 20.17 4.61
CA THR A 69 17.64 20.26 5.32
C THR A 69 18.78 20.18 4.32
N VAL A 70 19.06 21.31 3.68
CA VAL A 70 20.37 21.64 3.10
C VAL A 70 20.89 22.87 3.81
#